data_AF-A0A1J3GJM6-F1
#
_entry.id   AF-A0A1J3GJM6-F1
#
_cell.length_a   1.000
_cell.length_b   1.000
_cell.length_c   1.000
_cell.angle_alpha   90.00
_cell.angle_beta   90.00
_cell.angle_gamma   90.00
#
_symmetry.space_group_name_H-M   'P 1'
#
loop_
_entity.id
_entity.type
_entity.pdbx_description
1 polymer ?
#
loop_
_entity_poly.entity_id
_entity_poly.type
_entity_poly.pdbx_seq_one_letter_code
_entity_poly.pdbx_strand_id
1 'polypeptide(L)'
;VLMCFGDKLDEEQIKQVEFVQRRELLSFPRFGILNFFPNFTKFFLRKRWDEFLQMRREQTDVLLPLIRSRRRIVESGDSEKKDYVQSYVDTLLDLELPEEKRKLNEDEIVSLCSEFLNGGTDT
;
A
#
# COMPACT_ATOMS: atom_id res chain seq x y z
N VAL A 1 7.33 -8.90 -1.15
CA VAL A 1 5.98 -9.17 -1.69
C VAL A 1 5.31 -10.37 -1.00
N LEU A 2 5.89 -11.58 -0.98
CA LEU A 2 5.31 -12.74 -0.29
C LEU A 2 5.03 -12.50 1.21
N MET A 3 5.98 -11.94 1.97
CA MET A 3 5.75 -11.63 3.39
C MET A 3 4.62 -10.60 3.60
N CYS A 4 4.45 -9.70 2.63
CA CYS A 4 3.45 -8.64 2.73
C CYS A 4 2.04 -9.17 2.48
N PHE A 5 1.88 -9.98 1.42
CA PHE A 5 0.57 -10.41 0.94
C PHE A 5 0.26 -11.89 1.14
N GLY A 6 1.19 -12.73 1.61
CA GLY A 6 0.98 -14.16 1.94
C GLY A 6 0.74 -15.09 0.75
N ASP A 7 0.08 -14.61 -0.30
CA ASP A 7 -0.25 -15.36 -1.50
C ASP A 7 0.98 -15.51 -2.41
N LYS A 8 1.04 -16.66 -3.11
CA LYS A 8 1.95 -16.83 -4.24
C LYS A 8 1.41 -16.02 -5.42
N LEU A 9 1.73 -14.72 -5.42
CA LEU A 9 1.50 -13.86 -6.58
C LEU A 9 2.27 -14.41 -7.78
N ASP A 10 1.66 -14.33 -8.96
CA ASP A 10 2.36 -14.65 -10.19
C ASP A 10 3.43 -13.60 -10.54
N GLU A 11 4.28 -13.93 -11.50
CA GLU A 11 5.39 -13.06 -11.90
C GLU A 11 4.91 -11.71 -12.45
N GLU A 12 3.74 -11.66 -13.09
CA GLU A 12 3.17 -10.44 -13.63
C GLU A 12 2.72 -9.50 -12.51
N GLN A 13 2.00 -10.02 -11.52
CA GLN A 13 1.58 -9.29 -10.33
C GLN A 13 2.79 -8.77 -9.54
N ILE A 14 3.84 -9.58 -9.38
CA ILE A 14 5.07 -9.15 -8.71
C ILE A 14 5.71 -7.97 -9.45
N LYS A 15 5.82 -8.04 -10.79
CA LYS A 15 6.36 -6.95 -11.60
C LYS A 15 5.52 -5.68 -11.53
N GLN A 16 4.19 -5.80 -11.48
CA GLN A 16 3.30 -4.65 -11.32
C GLN A 16 3.50 -3.97 -9.96
N VAL A 17 3.59 -4.76 -8.88
CA VAL A 17 3.89 -4.24 -7.54
C VAL A 17 5.25 -3.54 -7.51
N GLU A 18 6.29 -4.18 -8.05
CA GLU A 18 7.63 -3.59 -8.14
C GLU A 18 7.60 -2.27 -8.93
N PHE A 19 6.91 -2.24 -10.07
CA PHE A 19 6.82 -1.05 -10.91
C PHE A 19 6.19 0.12 -10.18
N VAL A 20 5.02 -0.06 -9.53
CA VAL A 20 4.34 1.05 -8.85
C VAL A 20 5.13 1.53 -7.63
N GLN A 21 5.75 0.63 -6.86
CA GLN A 21 6.58 1.00 -5.71
C GLN A 21 7.84 1.74 -6.15
N ARG A 22 8.58 1.21 -7.11
CA ARG A 22 9.81 1.84 -7.63
C ARG A 22 9.51 3.20 -8.23
N ARG A 23 8.42 3.33 -9.00
CA ARG A 23 8.04 4.61 -9.58
C ARG A 23 7.68 5.64 -8.51
N GLU A 24 6.98 5.23 -7.46
CA GLU A 24 6.70 6.11 -6.33
C GLU A 24 8.00 6.55 -5.64
N LEU A 25 8.85 5.60 -5.26
CA LEU A 25 10.16 5.81 -4.62
C LEU A 25 11.01 6.84 -5.38
N LEU A 26 11.18 6.65 -6.68
CA LEU A 26 11.97 7.55 -7.53
C LEU A 26 11.31 8.93 -7.74
N SER A 27 9.99 9.02 -7.59
CA SER A 27 9.25 10.27 -7.79
C SER A 27 9.09 11.09 -6.51
N PHE A 28 9.31 10.52 -5.31
CA PHE A 28 9.18 11.23 -4.03
C PHE A 28 9.93 12.57 -4.00
N PRO A 29 11.21 12.68 -4.39
CA PRO A 29 11.93 13.95 -4.34
C PRO A 29 11.29 15.05 -5.19
N ARG A 30 10.69 14.68 -6.34
CA ARG A 30 10.03 15.61 -7.26
C ARG A 30 8.79 16.26 -6.64
N PHE A 31 8.10 15.53 -5.76
CA PHE A 31 6.88 15.98 -5.09
C PHE A 31 7.14 16.64 -3.73
N GLY A 32 8.40 16.69 -3.26
CA GLY A 32 8.75 17.34 -2.00
C GLY A 32 8.29 18.80 -1.88
N ILE A 33 8.20 19.53 -3.00
CA ILE A 33 7.68 20.91 -3.04
C ILE A 33 6.22 21.00 -2.58
N LEU A 34 5.42 19.93 -2.72
CA LEU A 34 4.00 19.93 -2.33
C LEU A 34 3.82 20.03 -0.81
N ASN A 35 4.84 19.62 -0.03
CA ASN A 35 4.85 19.77 1.43
C ASN A 35 5.06 21.22 1.88
N PHE A 36 5.56 22.11 1.00
CA PHE A 36 5.72 23.52 1.31
C PHE A 36 4.39 24.25 1.14
N PHE A 37 3.81 24.79 2.24
CA PHE A 37 2.53 25.53 2.23
C PHE A 37 1.44 24.85 1.35
N PRO A 38 0.85 23.73 1.80
CA PRO A 38 -0.03 22.88 0.98
C PRO A 38 -1.20 23.63 0.32
N ASN A 39 -1.79 24.60 1.01
CA ASN A 39 -2.89 25.40 0.46
C ASN A 39 -2.45 26.26 -0.73
N PHE A 40 -1.23 26.80 -0.69
CA PHE A 40 -0.66 27.59 -1.77
C PHE A 40 -0.31 26.68 -2.96
N THR A 41 0.42 25.60 -2.72
CA THR A 41 0.84 24.69 -3.79
C THR A 41 -0.35 24.01 -4.46
N LYS A 42 -1.42 23.70 -3.74
CA LYS A 42 -2.66 23.16 -4.32
C LYS A 42 -3.28 24.07 -5.36
N PHE A 43 -3.17 25.39 -5.16
CA PHE A 43 -3.69 26.36 -6.12
C PHE A 43 -2.75 26.61 -7.30
N PHE A 44 -1.45 26.77 -7.03
CA PHE A 44 -0.45 27.18 -8.04
C PHE A 44 0.22 26.02 -8.79
N LEU A 45 0.31 24.84 -8.17
CA LEU A 45 0.98 23.66 -8.73
C LEU A 45 0.00 22.53 -9.05
N ARG A 46 -1.22 22.88 -9.53
CA ARG A 46 -2.30 21.92 -9.82
C ARG A 46 -1.83 20.72 -10.63
N LYS A 47 -1.10 20.96 -11.73
CA LYS A 47 -0.58 19.88 -12.58
C LYS A 47 0.32 18.90 -11.80
N ARG A 48 1.17 19.40 -10.88
CA ARG A 48 2.02 18.52 -10.05
C ARG A 48 1.20 17.75 -9.02
N TRP A 49 0.16 18.35 -8.47
CA TRP A 49 -0.79 17.67 -7.60
C TRP A 49 -1.57 16.58 -8.35
N ASP A 50 -2.02 16.86 -9.57
CA ASP A 50 -2.72 15.88 -10.40
C ASP A 50 -1.82 14.68 -10.74
N GLU A 51 -0.56 14.93 -11.10
CA GLU A 51 0.45 13.90 -11.32
C GLU A 51 0.71 13.05 -10.06
N PHE A 52 0.85 13.70 -8.88
CA PHE A 52 1.02 12.99 -7.61
C PHE A 52 -0.19 12.12 -7.26
N LEU A 53 -1.39 12.70 -7.36
CA LEU A 53 -2.64 11.98 -7.07
C LEU A 53 -2.89 10.84 -8.06
N GLN A 54 -2.51 11.01 -9.33
CA GLN A 54 -2.55 9.94 -10.32
C GLN A 54 -1.61 8.81 -9.92
N MET A 55 -0.38 9.12 -9.55
CA MET A 55 0.59 8.11 -9.11
C MET A 55 0.08 7.33 -7.89
N ARG A 56 -0.52 8.02 -6.91
CA ARG A 56 -1.15 7.40 -5.73
C ARG A 56 -2.33 6.51 -6.08
N ARG A 57 -3.18 6.93 -7.03
CA ARG A 57 -4.29 6.10 -7.54
C ARG A 57 -3.77 4.81 -8.17
N GLU A 58 -2.80 4.93 -9.07
CA GLU A 58 -2.24 3.77 -9.78
C GLU A 58 -1.54 2.78 -8.83
N GLN A 59 -0.89 3.26 -7.76
CA GLN A 59 -0.40 2.37 -6.70
C GLN A 59 -1.54 1.65 -5.98
N THR A 60 -2.57 2.40 -5.60
CA THR A 60 -3.74 1.86 -4.89
C THR A 60 -4.44 0.80 -5.75
N ASP A 61 -4.60 1.04 -7.05
CA ASP A 61 -5.22 0.12 -8.00
C ASP A 61 -4.49 -1.23 -8.10
N VAL A 62 -3.17 -1.25 -7.84
CA VAL A 62 -2.37 -2.49 -7.83
C VAL A 62 -2.40 -3.18 -6.47
N LEU A 63 -2.25 -2.44 -5.36
CA LEU A 63 -2.11 -3.06 -4.03
C LEU A 63 -3.46 -3.43 -3.40
N LEU A 64 -4.50 -2.62 -3.61
CA LEU A 64 -5.79 -2.79 -2.97
C LEU A 64 -6.48 -4.12 -3.31
N PRO A 65 -6.44 -4.63 -4.56
CA PRO A 65 -6.97 -5.95 -4.87
C PRO A 65 -6.30 -7.07 -4.07
N LEU A 66 -4.98 -6.99 -3.83
CA LEU A 66 -4.22 -7.96 -3.05
C LEU A 66 -4.66 -7.92 -1.57
N ILE A 67 -4.80 -6.72 -1.00
CA ILE A 67 -5.28 -6.53 0.37
C ILE A 67 -6.70 -7.09 0.54
N ARG A 68 -7.60 -6.79 -0.42
CA ARG A 68 -8.98 -7.29 -0.39
C ARG A 68 -9.06 -8.80 -0.58
N SER A 69 -8.17 -9.40 -1.38
CA SER A 69 -8.04 -10.86 -1.51
C SER A 69 -7.75 -11.48 -0.13
N ARG A 70 -6.77 -10.93 0.59
CA ARG A 70 -6.42 -11.37 1.94
C ARG A 70 -7.52 -11.20 2.96
N ARG A 71 -8.21 -10.05 2.94
CA ARG A 71 -9.37 -9.83 3.80
C ARG A 71 -10.42 -10.93 3.66
N ARG A 72 -10.73 -11.34 2.42
CA ARG A 72 -11.71 -12.41 2.18
C ARG A 72 -11.28 -13.76 2.75
N ILE A 73 -9.98 -14.10 2.66
CA ILE A 73 -9.43 -15.35 3.20
C ILE A 73 -9.50 -15.37 4.73
N VAL A 74 -9.17 -14.24 5.37
CA VAL A 74 -9.25 -14.10 6.83
C VAL A 74 -10.71 -14.16 7.30
N GLU A 75 -11.62 -13.46 6.62
CA GLU A 75 -13.04 -13.43 6.96
C GLU A 75 -13.77 -14.76 6.69
N SER A 76 -13.32 -15.56 5.72
CA SER A 76 -13.90 -16.88 5.43
C SER A 76 -13.46 -17.97 6.42
N GLY A 77 -12.53 -17.68 7.34
CA GLY A 77 -11.92 -18.68 8.22
C GLY A 77 -10.97 -19.64 7.50
N ASP A 78 -10.63 -19.36 6.24
CA ASP A 78 -9.70 -20.19 5.46
C ASP A 78 -8.25 -20.07 5.95
N SER A 79 -7.97 -19.16 6.88
CA SER A 79 -6.69 -19.02 7.57
C SER A 79 -6.32 -20.22 8.45
N GLU A 80 -7.27 -21.09 8.79
CA GLU A 80 -7.02 -22.31 9.57
C GLU A 80 -6.52 -23.49 8.71
N LYS A 81 -6.42 -23.33 7.39
CA LYS A 81 -5.91 -24.36 6.48
C LYS A 81 -4.41 -24.59 6.72
N LYS A 82 -3.97 -25.85 6.62
CA LYS A 82 -2.56 -26.26 6.84
C LYS A 82 -1.53 -25.52 5.97
N ASP A 83 -1.93 -25.05 4.80
CA ASP A 83 -1.04 -24.38 3.84
C ASP A 83 -1.13 -22.84 3.92
N TYR A 84 -1.90 -22.32 4.88
CA TYR A 84 -2.02 -20.87 5.07
C TYR A 84 -0.72 -20.29 5.63
N VAL A 85 -0.22 -19.28 4.93
CA VAL A 85 0.91 -18.46 5.38
C VAL A 85 0.37 -17.12 5.86
N GLN A 86 0.61 -16.81 7.12
CA GLN A 86 0.29 -15.50 7.69
C GLN A 86 1.16 -14.42 7.04
N SER A 87 0.52 -13.34 6.65
CA SER A 87 1.10 -12.19 5.97
C SER A 87 1.01 -10.94 6.83
N TYR A 88 1.79 -9.92 6.47
CA TYR A 88 1.73 -8.60 7.09
C TYR A 88 0.34 -7.98 6.96
N VAL A 89 -0.35 -8.14 5.82
CA VAL A 89 -1.72 -7.64 5.65
C VAL A 89 -2.66 -8.26 6.70
N ASP A 90 -2.51 -9.55 7.01
CA ASP A 90 -3.39 -10.20 7.98
C ASP A 90 -3.23 -9.62 9.38
N THR A 91 -2.01 -9.23 9.77
CA THR A 91 -1.79 -8.55 11.06
C THR A 91 -2.38 -7.15 11.06
N LEU A 92 -2.31 -6.42 9.94
CA LEU A 92 -2.92 -5.10 9.79
C LEU A 92 -4.46 -5.13 9.80
N LEU A 93 -5.07 -6.20 9.28
CA LEU A 93 -6.52 -6.37 9.27
C LEU A 93 -7.11 -6.59 10.67
N ASP A 94 -6.33 -7.20 11.57
CA ASP A 94 -6.71 -7.41 12.96
C ASP A 94 -6.32 -6.23 13.86
N LEU A 95 -5.37 -5.39 13.42
CA LEU A 95 -4.88 -4.27 14.19
C LEU A 95 -5.98 -3.24 14.51
N GLU A 96 -6.09 -2.91 15.80
CA GLU A 96 -6.90 -1.81 16.30
C GLU A 96 -5.99 -0.70 16.84
N LEU A 97 -6.25 0.54 16.42
CA LEU A 97 -5.51 1.69 16.90
C LEU A 97 -5.88 1.98 18.37
N PRO A 98 -4.89 2.09 19.27
CA PRO A 98 -5.15 2.14 20.71
C PRO A 98 -5.88 3.42 21.14
N GLU A 99 -5.64 4.54 20.47
CA GLU A 99 -6.22 5.83 20.83
C GLU A 99 -7.60 6.03 20.18
N GLU A 100 -7.71 5.77 18.88
CA GLU A 100 -8.95 5.96 18.13
C GLU A 100 -9.95 4.81 18.27
N LYS A 101 -9.53 3.66 18.81
CA LYS A 101 -10.36 2.45 19.01
C LYS A 101 -11.10 2.04 17.72
N ARG A 102 -10.36 2.05 16.61
CA ARG A 102 -10.84 1.67 15.29
C ARG A 102 -9.78 0.86 14.56
N LYS A 103 -10.23 0.10 13.56
CA LYS A 103 -9.35 -0.56 12.60
C LYS A 103 -8.77 0.43 11.59
N LEU A 104 -7.72 0.00 10.90
CA LEU A 104 -7.16 0.69 9.76
C LEU A 104 -8.14 0.70 8.58
N ASN A 105 -8.22 1.81 7.86
CA ASN A 105 -8.92 1.89 6.59
C ASN A 105 -8.05 1.36 5.44
N GLU A 106 -8.63 1.20 4.26
CA GLU A 106 -7.92 0.61 3.12
C GLU A 106 -6.71 1.43 2.66
N ASP A 107 -6.81 2.76 2.65
CA ASP A 107 -5.71 3.65 2.25
C ASP A 107 -4.55 3.63 3.26
N GLU A 108 -4.86 3.48 4.55
CA GLU A 108 -3.87 3.30 5.62
C GLU A 108 -3.14 1.96 5.46
N ILE A 109 -3.86 0.86 5.19
CA ILE A 109 -3.25 -0.46 4.95
C ILE A 109 -2.38 -0.41 3.69
N VAL A 110 -2.85 0.18 2.60
CA VAL A 110 -2.07 0.38 1.36
C VAL A 110 -0.76 1.12 1.67
N SER A 111 -0.82 2.17 2.47
CA SER A 111 0.36 2.98 2.81
C SER A 111 1.35 2.20 3.68
N LEU A 112 0.89 1.46 4.69
CA LEU A 112 1.75 0.61 5.53
C LEU A 112 2.36 -0.55 4.74
N CYS A 113 1.61 -1.16 3.81
CA CYS A 113 2.15 -2.17 2.92
C CYS A 113 3.24 -1.59 2.01
N SER A 114 3.04 -0.38 1.47
CA SER A 114 4.06 0.31 0.68
C SER A 114 5.31 0.60 1.51
N GLU A 115 5.16 1.11 2.74
CA GLU A 115 6.27 1.34 3.66
C GLU A 115 7.04 0.04 3.93
N PHE A 116 6.33 -1.04 4.27
CA PHE A 116 6.93 -2.36 4.53
C PHE A 116 7.70 -2.89 3.32
N LEU A 117 7.14 -2.74 2.11
CA LEU A 117 7.79 -3.18 0.88
C LEU A 117 9.03 -2.34 0.56
N ASN A 118 8.95 -1.01 0.69
CA ASN A 118 10.06 -0.11 0.36
C ASN A 118 11.18 -0.18 1.41
N GLY A 119 10.83 -0.14 2.70
CA GLY A 119 11.78 -0.21 3.81
C GLY A 119 12.53 -1.55 3.90
N GLY A 120 11.93 -2.63 3.38
CA GLY A 120 12.59 -3.93 3.27
C GLY A 120 13.48 -4.13 2.03
N THR A 121 13.49 -3.18 1.09
CA THR A 121 14.20 -3.30 -0.20
C THR A 121 15.32 -2.30 -0.44
N ASP A 122 15.54 -1.35 0.49
CA ASP A 122 16.51 -0.25 0.35
C ASP A 122 17.70 -0.34 1.34
N THR A 123 18.06 -1.56 1.74
CA THR A 123 19.34 -1.92 2.38
C THR A 123 20.04 -3.00 1.58
#